data_AF-A0A3L6UZG3-F1
#
_entry.id   AF-A0A3L6UZG3-F1
#
_cell.length_a   1.000
_cell.length_b   1.000
_cell.length_c   1.000
_cell.angle_alpha   90.00
_cell.angle_beta   90.00
_cell.angle_gamma   90.00
#
_symmetry.space_group_name_H-M   'P 1'
#
loop_
_entity.id
_entity.type
_entity.pdbx_description
1 polymer ?
#
loop_
_entity_poly.entity_id
_entity_poly.type
_entity_poly.pdbx_seq_one_letter_code
_entity_poly.pdbx_strand_id
1 'polypeptide(L)'
;MAKKGKQAKQHGTADNSLAKLKMGNTATSPTAAADSKSTPGGSPVKAKQGKSASYPTTPISTSKSTFITSSSPSTQDVPNAIHAGTSSPHDDNDDDDVAGDGKVETLAPKIERRLSTRPEVKDLDDQDILHSLTIAPMIQSTAKQLQRQLSADHVSSLLTKRPSFVDLADQGIVSDKIAPALQATSDALRRSITADRLTQHIARRPSLQDLADQHVVDDGSCVHHDFYTHGCRLGTPSLAPSLAAMAKKLERTMVQNQVGQLLETRPGLHDLVSQQIVTDGPEVANALQGPRQSLVRQLKADELSRKLKSRKSFDQLFTGMRCPSNALKSNPTKNVSSKQQKPALSNAQRRARYTVALKAASRIAADKLISAAEKGRLKDLILADDSRVSMAIALYENDRDVEEMLDTLYRIAKSTSRGSM
;
A
#
# COMPACT_ATOMS: atom_id res chain seq x y z
N MET A 1 -28.11 -28.12 19.99
CA MET A 1 -27.49 -29.11 20.90
C MET A 1 -26.51 -29.98 20.11
N ALA A 2 -25.49 -30.51 20.77
CA ALA A 2 -24.39 -31.39 20.28
C ALA A 2 -23.05 -30.69 19.95
N LYS A 3 -22.26 -30.53 21.02
CA LYS A 3 -20.82 -30.26 21.06
C LYS A 3 -20.04 -31.46 20.50
N LYS A 4 -18.96 -31.21 19.74
CA LYS A 4 -17.82 -32.14 19.65
C LYS A 4 -16.52 -31.35 19.74
N GLY A 5 -15.86 -31.49 20.88
CA GLY A 5 -14.46 -31.14 21.06
C GLY A 5 -13.56 -32.23 20.51
N LYS A 6 -12.32 -31.86 20.16
CA LYS A 6 -11.21 -32.80 20.06
C LYS A 6 -9.93 -32.16 20.58
N GLN A 7 -9.22 -33.01 21.31
CA GLN A 7 -8.16 -32.71 22.25
C GLN A 7 -6.78 -32.55 21.59
N ALA A 8 -5.89 -32.01 22.41
CA ALA A 8 -4.46 -31.85 22.31
C ALA A 8 -3.68 -33.06 21.76
N LYS A 9 -2.52 -32.75 21.16
CA LYS A 9 -1.37 -33.65 21.14
C LYS A 9 -0.09 -32.83 21.31
N GLN A 10 0.57 -33.05 22.44
CA GLN A 10 1.96 -32.67 22.73
C GLN A 10 2.91 -33.73 22.16
N HIS A 11 4.04 -33.29 21.63
CA HIS A 11 5.39 -33.90 21.55
C HIS A 11 6.24 -32.79 20.87
N GLY A 12 7.35 -32.24 21.36
CA GLY A 12 8.36 -32.76 22.27
C GLY A 12 9.52 -33.32 21.46
N THR A 13 10.57 -32.52 21.18
CA THR A 13 12.00 -32.89 21.18
C THR A 13 12.88 -31.67 20.90
N ALA A 14 13.94 -31.57 21.69
CA ALA A 14 15.04 -30.63 21.59
C ALA A 14 15.87 -30.85 20.32
N ASP A 15 16.60 -29.83 19.88
CA ASP A 15 18.03 -30.00 19.63
C ASP A 15 18.78 -28.67 19.68
N ASN A 16 19.89 -28.75 20.41
CA ASN A 16 20.81 -27.72 20.82
C ASN A 16 22.07 -27.95 19.99
N SER A 17 22.48 -27.01 19.14
CA SER A 17 23.82 -27.07 18.55
C SER A 17 24.42 -25.68 18.34
N LEU A 18 25.43 -25.44 19.17
CA LEU A 18 26.46 -24.42 19.02
C LEU A 18 27.23 -24.60 17.70
N ALA A 19 27.40 -23.52 16.95
CA ALA A 19 28.54 -23.31 16.06
C ALA A 19 28.87 -21.80 16.11
N LYS A 20 29.78 -21.39 16.99
CA LYS A 20 31.24 -21.30 16.81
C LYS A 20 31.65 -20.33 15.68
N LEU A 21 32.11 -19.18 16.16
CA LEU A 21 32.78 -18.06 15.51
C LEU A 21 33.77 -18.47 14.40
N LYS A 22 33.74 -17.74 13.28
CA LYS A 22 34.95 -17.43 12.50
C LYS A 22 34.83 -16.05 11.85
N MET A 23 35.49 -15.08 12.47
CA MET A 23 35.89 -13.81 11.86
C MET A 23 37.10 -14.08 10.95
N GLY A 24 37.18 -13.37 9.82
CA GLY A 24 38.34 -13.42 8.92
C GLY A 24 38.13 -12.63 7.64
N ASN A 25 38.55 -11.36 7.68
CA ASN A 25 38.62 -10.38 6.59
C ASN A 25 39.46 -10.88 5.40
N THR A 26 39.08 -10.49 4.19
CA THR A 26 40.02 -9.97 3.17
C THR A 26 39.30 -9.00 2.22
N ALA A 27 39.91 -7.83 2.07
CA ALA A 27 39.60 -6.82 1.07
C ALA A 27 40.11 -7.26 -0.30
N THR A 28 39.36 -6.98 -1.37
CA THR A 28 39.93 -6.58 -2.68
C THR A 28 38.81 -6.08 -3.60
N SER A 29 38.91 -4.82 -4.01
CA SER A 29 38.34 -4.31 -5.26
C SER A 29 39.08 -4.97 -6.45
N PRO A 30 38.48 -5.01 -7.65
CA PRO A 30 38.89 -3.95 -8.59
C PRO A 30 37.79 -3.46 -9.55
N THR A 31 38.20 -2.34 -10.14
CA THR A 31 37.64 -1.43 -11.13
C THR A 31 37.31 -2.09 -12.48
N ALA A 32 36.44 -1.38 -13.22
CA ALA A 32 35.86 -1.64 -14.53
C ALA A 32 36.81 -2.06 -15.67
N ALA A 33 36.28 -2.89 -16.58
CA ALA A 33 36.51 -2.79 -18.02
C ALA A 33 35.34 -3.46 -18.77
N ALA A 34 34.95 -2.83 -19.89
CA ALA A 34 33.94 -3.29 -20.83
C ALA A 34 34.37 -4.59 -21.53
N ASP A 35 33.41 -5.48 -21.85
CA ASP A 35 33.34 -6.06 -23.18
C ASP A 35 32.07 -6.86 -23.42
N SER A 36 31.54 -6.68 -24.63
CA SER A 36 30.40 -7.35 -25.23
C SER A 36 30.62 -8.86 -25.42
N LYS A 37 29.66 -9.70 -24.98
CA LYS A 37 29.49 -11.05 -25.55
C LYS A 37 28.07 -11.57 -25.39
N SER A 38 27.41 -11.70 -26.53
CA SER A 38 26.19 -12.44 -26.80
C SER A 38 26.40 -13.96 -26.71
N THR A 39 25.59 -14.69 -25.93
CA THR A 39 24.88 -15.95 -26.31
C THR A 39 24.05 -16.50 -25.12
N PRO A 40 23.01 -17.32 -25.39
CA PRO A 40 21.86 -17.58 -24.50
C PRO A 40 22.09 -18.76 -23.55
N GLY A 41 21.36 -18.78 -22.44
CA GLY A 41 21.43 -19.89 -21.48
C GLY A 41 20.24 -19.99 -20.54
N GLY A 42 19.25 -20.80 -20.96
CA GLY A 42 18.48 -21.72 -20.11
C GLY A 42 17.84 -21.22 -18.81
N SER A 43 16.52 -21.01 -18.85
CA SER A 43 15.67 -21.11 -17.65
C SER A 43 15.35 -22.59 -17.37
N PRO A 44 15.44 -23.08 -16.12
CA PRO A 44 14.89 -24.38 -15.75
C PRO A 44 13.39 -24.25 -15.44
N VAL A 45 12.54 -24.70 -16.37
CA VAL A 45 11.10 -24.88 -16.13
C VAL A 45 10.90 -26.17 -15.31
N LYS A 46 10.28 -26.00 -14.15
CA LYS A 46 9.94 -27.04 -13.19
C LYS A 46 8.81 -27.90 -13.76
N ALA A 47 9.12 -29.15 -14.11
CA ALA A 47 8.15 -30.15 -14.56
C ALA A 47 7.09 -30.44 -13.48
N LYS A 48 5.81 -30.30 -13.84
CA LYS A 48 4.69 -30.95 -13.13
C LYS A 48 4.11 -32.01 -14.05
N GLN A 49 4.30 -33.27 -13.66
CA GLN A 49 3.58 -34.42 -14.19
C GLN A 49 2.08 -34.26 -13.87
N GLY A 50 1.29 -34.03 -14.90
CA GLY A 50 -0.17 -34.07 -14.88
C GLY A 50 -0.65 -35.32 -15.60
N LYS A 51 -1.48 -36.10 -14.92
CA LYS A 51 -1.86 -37.47 -15.24
C LYS A 51 -2.76 -37.56 -16.48
N SER A 52 -2.48 -38.60 -17.25
CA SER A 52 -3.28 -39.19 -18.32
C SER A 52 -4.76 -39.35 -17.96
N ALA A 53 -5.63 -38.76 -18.80
CA ALA A 53 -7.02 -39.17 -18.95
C ALA A 53 -7.21 -39.67 -20.38
N SER A 54 -7.16 -40.99 -20.54
CA SER A 54 -7.53 -41.71 -21.74
C SER A 54 -9.03 -41.57 -21.97
N TYR A 55 -9.43 -41.02 -23.11
CA TYR A 55 -10.80 -41.17 -23.61
C TYR A 55 -10.81 -42.15 -24.79
N PRO A 56 -11.86 -42.98 -24.89
CA PRO A 56 -11.94 -44.08 -25.84
C PRO A 56 -12.12 -43.58 -27.27
N THR A 57 -11.27 -44.09 -28.15
CA THR A 57 -11.39 -44.06 -29.61
C THR A 57 -12.70 -44.73 -30.03
N THR A 58 -13.62 -43.94 -30.59
CA THR A 58 -14.69 -44.48 -31.44
C THR A 58 -14.14 -44.73 -32.84
N PRO A 59 -14.28 -45.93 -33.42
CA PRO A 59 -13.89 -46.19 -34.79
C PRO A 59 -14.89 -45.50 -35.72
N ILE A 60 -14.47 -44.41 -36.38
CA ILE A 60 -15.23 -43.87 -37.51
C ILE A 60 -15.06 -44.84 -38.67
N SER A 61 -16.19 -45.44 -39.01
CA SER A 61 -16.44 -46.35 -40.12
C SER A 61 -15.85 -45.82 -41.42
N THR A 62 -14.95 -46.61 -42.00
CA THR A 62 -14.41 -46.45 -43.36
C THR A 62 -15.48 -46.84 -44.38
N SER A 63 -16.41 -45.94 -44.67
CA SER A 63 -17.18 -46.02 -45.91
C SER A 63 -16.24 -45.75 -47.09
N LYS A 64 -15.94 -46.82 -47.83
CA LYS A 64 -15.39 -46.83 -49.19
C LYS A 64 -15.88 -45.63 -50.00
N SER A 65 -15.02 -44.63 -50.16
CA SER A 65 -15.12 -43.68 -51.26
C SER A 65 -14.21 -44.19 -52.36
N THR A 66 -14.85 -44.55 -53.46
CA THR A 66 -14.30 -44.93 -54.74
C THR A 66 -13.08 -44.09 -55.13
N PHE A 67 -11.99 -44.75 -55.51
CA PHE A 67 -10.88 -44.15 -56.23
C PHE A 67 -11.43 -43.48 -57.50
N ILE A 68 -11.44 -42.16 -57.53
CA ILE A 68 -11.49 -41.40 -58.78
C ILE A 68 -10.06 -40.94 -59.02
N THR A 69 -9.39 -41.69 -59.89
CA THR A 69 -8.20 -41.25 -60.62
C THR A 69 -8.51 -39.91 -61.28
N SER A 70 -7.86 -38.83 -60.84
CA SER A 70 -7.88 -37.54 -61.54
C SER A 70 -7.05 -37.65 -62.81
N SER A 71 -7.68 -38.17 -63.86
CA SER A 71 -7.29 -37.99 -65.25
C SER A 71 -7.32 -36.51 -65.62
N SER A 72 -6.38 -36.14 -66.48
CA SER A 72 -6.26 -34.93 -67.29
C SER A 72 -7.55 -34.11 -67.50
N PRO A 73 -7.48 -32.76 -67.52
CA PRO A 73 -8.59 -31.96 -68.00
C PRO A 73 -8.71 -32.14 -69.51
N SER A 74 -9.54 -33.09 -69.92
CA SER A 74 -10.05 -33.17 -71.28
C SER A 74 -10.91 -31.94 -71.53
N THR A 75 -10.55 -31.21 -72.58
CA THR A 75 -11.43 -30.29 -73.32
C THR A 75 -12.81 -30.93 -73.51
N GLN A 76 -13.84 -30.42 -72.83
CA GLN A 76 -15.26 -30.44 -73.22
C GLN A 76 -16.09 -29.95 -72.02
N ASP A 77 -16.33 -28.64 -71.96
CA ASP A 77 -17.51 -28.08 -71.30
C ASP A 77 -17.84 -26.77 -72.02
N VAL A 78 -18.47 -26.93 -73.18
CA VAL A 78 -19.19 -25.86 -73.86
C VAL A 78 -20.56 -25.82 -73.19
N PRO A 79 -20.95 -24.75 -72.48
CA PRO A 79 -22.32 -24.63 -72.01
C PRO A 79 -23.24 -24.47 -73.23
N ASN A 80 -23.91 -25.57 -73.56
CA ASN A 80 -25.13 -25.54 -74.36
C ASN A 80 -26.19 -24.74 -73.58
N ALA A 81 -26.98 -23.96 -74.31
CA ALA A 81 -28.12 -23.16 -73.84
C ALA A 81 -27.79 -21.80 -73.22
N ILE A 82 -27.50 -20.83 -74.08
CA ILE A 82 -28.10 -19.50 -73.91
C ILE A 82 -29.01 -19.26 -75.12
N HIS A 83 -30.27 -19.04 -74.80
CA HIS A 83 -31.34 -18.58 -75.67
C HIS A 83 -30.87 -17.48 -76.62
N ALA A 84 -30.67 -17.84 -77.90
CA ALA A 84 -30.80 -16.91 -78.99
C ALA A 84 -32.29 -16.57 -79.11
N GLY A 85 -32.69 -15.45 -78.50
CA GLY A 85 -33.95 -14.78 -78.83
C GLY A 85 -33.83 -14.18 -80.23
N THR A 86 -33.98 -15.02 -81.25
CA THR A 86 -34.28 -14.60 -82.61
C THR A 86 -35.80 -14.40 -82.68
N SER A 87 -36.27 -13.24 -82.24
CA SER A 87 -37.53 -12.71 -82.75
C SER A 87 -37.29 -12.24 -84.18
N SER A 88 -37.76 -13.05 -85.14
CA SER A 88 -38.07 -12.59 -86.49
C SER A 88 -38.94 -11.33 -86.43
N PRO A 89 -38.76 -10.42 -87.40
CA PRO A 89 -39.87 -10.15 -88.30
C PRO A 89 -39.64 -10.83 -89.63
N HIS A 90 -40.66 -11.58 -90.00
CA HIS A 90 -40.98 -12.09 -91.31
C HIS A 90 -41.13 -10.87 -92.24
N ASP A 91 -40.17 -10.65 -93.14
CA ASP A 91 -40.40 -9.92 -94.38
C ASP A 91 -40.15 -10.95 -95.48
N ASP A 92 -41.23 -11.64 -95.84
CA ASP A 92 -41.35 -12.27 -97.14
C ASP A 92 -41.42 -11.13 -98.15
N ASN A 93 -40.38 -10.98 -98.98
CA ASN A 93 -40.54 -10.50 -100.34
C ASN A 93 -39.30 -10.88 -101.14
N ASP A 94 -39.59 -11.55 -102.26
CA ASP A 94 -38.89 -11.52 -103.53
C ASP A 94 -37.63 -12.37 -103.69
N ASP A 95 -37.87 -13.56 -104.24
CA ASP A 95 -37.36 -13.96 -105.56
C ASP A 95 -36.20 -13.10 -106.11
N ASP A 96 -35.01 -13.70 -106.21
CA ASP A 96 -34.22 -13.68 -107.44
C ASP A 96 -32.96 -14.57 -107.29
N ASP A 97 -33.05 -15.76 -107.87
CA ASP A 97 -31.90 -16.56 -108.29
C ASP A 97 -31.09 -15.78 -109.35
N VAL A 98 -30.05 -15.05 -108.92
CA VAL A 98 -29.00 -14.59 -109.82
C VAL A 98 -27.64 -14.97 -109.27
N ALA A 99 -27.06 -16.00 -109.87
CA ALA A 99 -25.63 -16.26 -109.86
C ALA A 99 -24.90 -15.01 -110.37
N GLY A 100 -24.13 -14.36 -109.50
CA GLY A 100 -23.36 -13.18 -109.87
C GLY A 100 -22.32 -12.82 -108.79
N ASP A 101 -21.08 -12.66 -109.24
CA ASP A 101 -19.83 -12.34 -108.53
C ASP A 101 -19.81 -11.05 -107.66
N GLY A 102 -20.93 -10.62 -107.05
CA GLY A 102 -21.08 -9.32 -106.37
C GLY A 102 -21.10 -9.32 -104.84
N LYS A 103 -20.97 -10.47 -104.16
CA LYS A 103 -21.25 -10.56 -102.70
C LYS A 103 -20.20 -9.89 -101.79
N VAL A 104 -19.13 -9.34 -102.34
CA VAL A 104 -18.02 -8.70 -101.59
C VAL A 104 -18.41 -7.29 -101.08
N GLU A 105 -19.27 -6.55 -101.80
CA GLU A 105 -19.57 -5.15 -101.46
C GLU A 105 -20.36 -4.98 -100.15
N THR A 106 -21.20 -5.95 -99.77
CA THR A 106 -21.97 -5.90 -98.51
C THR A 106 -21.20 -6.37 -97.27
N LEU A 107 -20.07 -7.07 -97.44
CA LEU A 107 -19.25 -7.58 -96.32
C LEU A 107 -18.36 -6.49 -95.72
N ALA A 108 -17.90 -5.56 -96.56
CA ALA A 108 -17.03 -4.45 -96.15
C ALA A 108 -17.57 -3.63 -94.96
N PRO A 109 -18.81 -3.09 -94.98
CA PRO A 109 -19.33 -2.28 -93.87
C PRO A 109 -19.53 -3.08 -92.58
N LYS A 110 -19.85 -4.38 -92.69
CA LYS A 110 -20.00 -5.28 -91.53
C LYS A 110 -18.65 -5.58 -90.86
N ILE A 111 -17.59 -5.72 -91.65
CA ILE A 111 -16.22 -5.91 -91.15
C ILE A 111 -15.74 -4.62 -90.48
N GLU A 112 -15.96 -3.46 -91.08
CA GLU A 112 -15.58 -2.15 -90.52
C GLU A 112 -16.27 -1.89 -89.17
N ARG A 113 -17.57 -2.17 -89.07
CA ARG A 113 -18.29 -2.09 -87.78
C ARG A 113 -17.66 -3.02 -86.73
N ARG A 114 -17.32 -4.26 -87.08
CA ARG A 114 -16.67 -5.20 -86.14
C ARG A 114 -15.24 -4.80 -85.75
N LEU A 115 -14.50 -4.16 -86.66
CA LEU A 115 -13.17 -3.64 -86.37
C LEU A 115 -13.25 -2.41 -85.44
N SER A 116 -14.25 -1.55 -85.61
CA SER A 116 -14.48 -0.39 -84.73
C SER A 116 -14.85 -0.78 -83.30
N THR A 117 -15.54 -1.91 -83.12
CA THR A 117 -15.91 -2.46 -81.80
C THR A 117 -14.91 -3.49 -81.27
N ARG A 118 -13.76 -3.66 -81.91
CA ARG A 118 -12.76 -4.63 -81.49
C ARG A 118 -12.13 -4.16 -80.16
N PRO A 119 -12.16 -4.98 -79.09
CA PRO A 119 -11.49 -4.64 -77.83
C PRO A 119 -9.99 -4.45 -78.06
N GLU A 120 -9.37 -3.58 -77.25
CA GLU A 120 -7.92 -3.37 -77.36
C GLU A 120 -7.19 -4.66 -76.96
N VAL A 121 -5.97 -4.82 -77.44
CA VAL A 121 -5.19 -6.03 -77.16
C VAL A 121 -4.87 -6.16 -75.67
N LYS A 122 -4.75 -5.03 -74.95
CA LYS A 122 -4.60 -5.01 -73.48
C LYS A 122 -5.86 -5.52 -72.77
N ASP A 123 -7.04 -5.10 -73.22
CA ASP A 123 -8.31 -5.57 -72.64
C ASP A 123 -8.45 -7.10 -72.77
N LEU A 124 -7.91 -7.68 -73.84
CA LEU A 124 -7.89 -9.13 -74.05
C LEU A 124 -6.85 -9.85 -73.17
N ASP A 125 -5.74 -9.21 -72.78
CA ASP A 125 -4.75 -9.73 -71.83
C ASP A 125 -5.29 -9.65 -70.39
N ASP A 126 -5.93 -8.54 -70.02
CA ASP A 126 -6.58 -8.36 -68.72
C ASP A 126 -7.74 -9.36 -68.49
N GLN A 127 -8.40 -9.78 -69.57
CA GLN A 127 -9.43 -10.83 -69.54
C GLN A 127 -8.85 -12.25 -69.59
N ASP A 128 -7.52 -12.43 -69.60
CA ASP A 128 -6.80 -13.71 -69.74
C ASP A 128 -7.22 -14.49 -71.01
N ILE A 129 -7.62 -13.77 -72.07
CA ILE A 129 -7.99 -14.33 -73.39
C ILE A 129 -6.74 -14.44 -74.26
N LEU A 130 -5.93 -13.39 -74.32
CA LEU A 130 -4.59 -13.41 -74.91
C LEU A 130 -3.58 -13.52 -73.79
N HIS A 131 -2.64 -14.46 -73.87
CA HIS A 131 -1.56 -14.53 -72.90
C HIS A 131 -0.51 -13.47 -73.22
N SER A 132 -0.04 -12.76 -72.19
CA SER A 132 1.09 -11.81 -72.18
C SER A 132 1.83 -11.63 -73.50
N LEU A 133 1.69 -10.43 -74.07
CA LEU A 133 2.29 -10.02 -75.34
C LEU A 133 3.83 -10.06 -75.35
N THR A 134 4.44 -10.15 -74.17
CA THR A 134 5.89 -10.18 -74.01
C THR A 134 6.51 -11.55 -74.33
N ILE A 135 5.71 -12.62 -74.33
CA ILE A 135 6.18 -13.99 -74.52
C ILE A 135 5.81 -14.48 -75.92
N ALA A 136 6.78 -15.03 -76.65
CA ALA A 136 6.56 -15.60 -77.97
C ALA A 136 5.46 -16.70 -77.93
N PRO A 137 4.52 -16.74 -78.89
CA PRO A 137 3.37 -17.66 -78.88
C PRO A 137 3.73 -19.14 -78.65
N MET A 138 4.86 -19.60 -79.19
CA MET A 138 5.31 -20.99 -79.05
C MET A 138 5.73 -21.37 -77.61
N ILE A 139 6.12 -20.39 -76.78
CA ILE A 139 6.65 -20.60 -75.42
C ILE A 139 5.57 -20.32 -74.36
N GLN A 140 4.42 -19.75 -74.74
CA GLN A 140 3.38 -19.38 -73.77
C GLN A 140 2.89 -20.56 -72.93
N SER A 141 2.74 -21.74 -73.54
CA SER A 141 2.32 -22.95 -72.82
C SER A 141 3.36 -23.41 -71.79
N THR A 142 4.64 -23.44 -72.16
CA THR A 142 5.73 -23.86 -71.28
C THR A 142 6.01 -22.83 -70.19
N ALA A 143 5.91 -21.53 -70.51
CA ALA A 143 5.99 -20.46 -69.52
C ALA A 143 4.85 -20.54 -68.48
N LYS A 144 3.61 -20.79 -68.92
CA LYS A 144 2.46 -21.00 -68.03
C LYS A 144 2.65 -22.26 -67.18
N GLN A 145 3.23 -23.33 -67.73
CA GLN A 145 3.54 -24.55 -66.99
C GLN A 145 4.62 -24.29 -65.92
N LEU A 146 5.70 -23.58 -66.26
CA LEU A 146 6.74 -23.21 -65.31
C LEU A 146 6.18 -22.31 -64.20
N GLN A 147 5.34 -21.33 -64.54
CA GLN A 147 4.68 -20.47 -63.56
C GLN A 147 3.78 -21.29 -62.61
N ARG A 148 3.05 -22.29 -63.13
CA ARG A 148 2.29 -23.25 -62.31
C ARG A 148 3.20 -24.07 -61.39
N GLN A 149 4.36 -24.52 -61.87
CA GLN A 149 5.33 -25.25 -61.05
C GLN A 149 5.91 -24.37 -59.94
N LEU A 150 6.39 -23.16 -60.29
CA LEU A 150 6.94 -22.22 -59.32
C LEU A 150 5.91 -21.80 -58.26
N SER A 151 4.66 -21.55 -58.66
CA SER A 151 3.59 -21.26 -57.71
C SER A 151 3.22 -22.47 -56.85
N ALA A 152 3.22 -23.69 -57.40
CA ALA A 152 3.01 -24.91 -56.63
C ALA A 152 4.12 -25.14 -55.60
N ASP A 153 5.38 -24.98 -55.99
CA ASP A 153 6.54 -25.11 -55.10
C ASP A 153 6.52 -24.03 -54.00
N HIS A 154 6.15 -22.81 -54.37
CA HIS A 154 6.00 -21.71 -53.42
C HIS A 154 4.89 -21.99 -52.38
N VAL A 155 3.70 -22.39 -52.84
CA VAL A 155 2.58 -22.76 -51.96
C VAL A 155 2.97 -23.94 -51.08
N SER A 156 3.63 -24.96 -51.63
CA SER A 156 4.17 -26.09 -50.87
C SER A 156 5.11 -25.64 -49.76
N SER A 157 6.06 -24.74 -50.06
CA SER A 157 6.96 -24.15 -49.07
C SER A 157 6.20 -23.42 -47.96
N LEU A 158 5.18 -22.61 -48.30
CA LEU A 158 4.35 -21.91 -47.31
C LEU A 158 3.52 -22.87 -46.44
N LEU A 159 3.01 -23.95 -47.02
CA LEU A 159 2.25 -24.96 -46.27
C LEU A 159 3.15 -25.72 -45.29
N THR A 160 4.41 -26.01 -45.63
CA THR A 160 5.35 -26.65 -44.69
C THR A 160 5.73 -25.73 -43.52
N LYS A 161 5.78 -24.42 -43.74
CA LYS A 161 6.07 -23.40 -42.72
C LYS A 161 4.84 -22.91 -41.97
N ARG A 162 3.66 -23.46 -42.26
CA ARG A 162 2.40 -22.99 -41.67
C ARG A 162 2.40 -23.28 -40.16
N PRO A 163 2.19 -22.26 -39.29
CA PRO A 163 2.06 -22.49 -37.87
C PRO A 163 0.85 -23.37 -37.56
N SER A 164 0.93 -24.15 -36.48
CA SER A 164 -0.20 -24.97 -36.06
C SER A 164 -1.36 -24.07 -35.59
N PHE A 165 -2.57 -24.62 -35.61
CA PHE A 165 -3.75 -23.88 -35.12
C PHE A 165 -3.60 -23.47 -33.65
N VAL A 166 -2.94 -24.31 -32.84
CA VAL A 166 -2.65 -24.02 -31.43
C VAL A 166 -1.70 -22.84 -31.29
N ASP A 167 -0.63 -22.79 -32.10
CA ASP A 167 0.32 -21.66 -32.09
C ASP A 167 -0.37 -20.35 -32.46
N LEU A 168 -1.30 -20.38 -33.42
CA LEU A 168 -2.10 -19.22 -33.80
C LEU A 168 -3.08 -18.79 -32.70
N ALA A 169 -3.62 -19.74 -31.94
CA ALA A 169 -4.49 -19.45 -30.79
C ALA A 169 -3.72 -18.85 -29.60
N ASP A 170 -2.51 -19.36 -29.33
CA ASP A 170 -1.62 -18.83 -28.29
C ASP A 170 -1.13 -17.42 -28.64
N GLN A 171 -0.92 -17.13 -29.92
CA GLN A 171 -0.64 -15.78 -30.42
C GLN A 171 -1.87 -14.85 -30.39
N GLY A 172 -3.07 -15.37 -30.07
CA GLY A 172 -4.30 -14.61 -30.02
C GLY A 172 -4.87 -14.23 -31.40
N ILE A 173 -4.42 -14.87 -32.47
CA ILE A 173 -4.90 -14.63 -33.84
C ILE A 173 -6.26 -15.33 -34.05
N VAL A 174 -6.42 -16.55 -33.52
CA VAL A 174 -7.66 -17.34 -33.65
C VAL A 174 -8.17 -17.77 -32.29
N SER A 175 -9.49 -17.74 -32.08
CA SER A 175 -10.11 -18.30 -30.87
C SER A 175 -10.44 -19.78 -31.06
N ASP A 176 -9.91 -20.66 -30.21
CA ASP A 176 -10.09 -22.12 -30.29
C ASP A 176 -11.53 -22.59 -30.00
N LYS A 177 -12.27 -21.87 -29.16
CA LYS A 177 -13.51 -22.37 -28.56
C LYS A 177 -14.81 -21.85 -29.17
N ILE A 178 -14.71 -20.94 -30.14
CA ILE A 178 -15.85 -20.15 -30.61
C ILE A 178 -15.92 -20.25 -32.14
N ALA A 179 -17.13 -20.41 -32.67
CA ALA A 179 -17.34 -20.43 -34.11
C ALA A 179 -16.87 -19.09 -34.73
N PRO A 180 -16.24 -19.08 -35.92
CA PRO A 180 -15.70 -17.87 -36.54
C PRO A 180 -16.72 -16.73 -36.67
N ALA A 181 -17.97 -17.07 -37.01
CA ALA A 181 -19.06 -16.09 -37.13
C ALA A 181 -19.42 -15.40 -35.79
N LEU A 182 -19.17 -16.05 -34.65
CA LEU A 182 -19.50 -15.53 -33.33
C LEU A 182 -18.31 -14.84 -32.65
N GLN A 183 -17.08 -15.03 -33.14
CA GLN A 183 -15.87 -14.52 -32.49
C GLN A 183 -15.94 -13.01 -32.20
N ALA A 184 -16.37 -12.21 -33.18
CA ALA A 184 -16.51 -10.76 -33.03
C ALA A 184 -17.52 -10.39 -31.92
N THR A 185 -18.67 -11.09 -31.87
CA THR A 185 -19.70 -10.86 -30.85
C THR A 185 -19.23 -11.29 -29.46
N SER A 186 -18.50 -12.42 -29.37
CA SER A 186 -17.96 -12.91 -28.11
C SER A 186 -16.86 -11.99 -27.56
N ASP A 187 -16.03 -11.40 -28.43
CA ASP A 187 -15.01 -10.44 -28.03
C ASP A 187 -15.62 -9.11 -27.58
N ALA A 188 -16.65 -8.62 -28.27
CA ALA A 188 -17.40 -7.44 -27.86
C ALA A 188 -18.03 -7.63 -26.46
N LEU A 189 -18.68 -8.78 -26.23
CA LEU A 189 -19.25 -9.13 -24.94
C LEU A 189 -18.18 -9.30 -23.86
N ARG A 190 -17.04 -9.94 -24.18
CA ARG A 190 -15.94 -10.08 -23.24
C ARG A 190 -15.40 -8.71 -22.83
N ARG A 191 -15.23 -7.79 -23.79
CA ARG A 191 -14.79 -6.41 -23.54
C ARG A 191 -15.79 -5.67 -22.65
N SER A 192 -17.09 -5.76 -22.92
CA SER A 192 -18.10 -5.09 -22.08
C SER A 192 -18.10 -5.64 -20.65
N ILE A 193 -18.09 -6.96 -20.47
CA ILE A 193 -18.01 -7.57 -19.13
C ILE A 193 -16.73 -7.13 -18.40
N THR A 194 -15.59 -7.09 -19.08
CA THR A 194 -14.36 -6.59 -18.45
C THR A 194 -14.43 -5.11 -18.11
N ALA A 195 -15.04 -4.29 -18.96
CA ALA A 195 -15.22 -2.86 -18.72
C ALA A 195 -16.14 -2.61 -17.52
N ASP A 196 -17.25 -3.34 -17.42
CA ASP A 196 -18.19 -3.26 -16.30
C ASP A 196 -17.51 -3.66 -14.98
N ARG A 197 -16.76 -4.77 -14.99
CA ARG A 197 -15.98 -5.22 -13.83
C ARG A 197 -14.94 -4.18 -13.42
N LEU A 198 -14.19 -3.63 -14.38
CA LEU A 198 -13.20 -2.58 -14.10
C LEU A 198 -13.87 -1.33 -13.53
N THR A 199 -15.01 -0.92 -14.07
CA THR A 199 -15.80 0.21 -13.57
C THR A 199 -16.24 -0.03 -12.14
N GLN A 200 -16.72 -1.23 -11.80
CA GLN A 200 -17.07 -1.60 -10.44
C GLN A 200 -15.87 -1.60 -9.49
N HIS A 201 -14.71 -2.10 -9.93
CA HIS A 201 -13.47 -2.09 -9.15
C HIS A 201 -12.93 -0.67 -8.93
N ILE A 202 -13.02 0.19 -9.93
CA ILE A 202 -12.61 1.60 -9.84
C ILE A 202 -13.54 2.37 -8.90
N ALA A 203 -14.86 2.14 -8.98
CA ALA A 203 -15.83 2.76 -8.08
C ALA A 203 -15.63 2.36 -6.62
N ARG A 204 -15.13 1.14 -6.37
CA ARG A 204 -14.81 0.62 -5.03
C ARG A 204 -13.33 0.80 -4.65
N ARG A 205 -12.58 1.62 -5.38
CA ARG A 205 -11.15 1.81 -5.13
C ARG A 205 -10.97 2.46 -3.74
N PRO A 206 -10.26 1.82 -2.79
CA PRO A 206 -9.99 2.42 -1.49
C PRO A 206 -9.13 3.68 -1.67
N SER A 207 -9.32 4.65 -0.78
CA SER A 207 -8.47 5.84 -0.76
C SER A 207 -7.05 5.47 -0.31
N LEU A 208 -6.08 6.32 -0.61
CA LEU A 208 -4.69 6.09 -0.17
C LEU A 208 -4.59 6.04 1.36
N GLN A 209 -5.41 6.84 2.05
CA GLN A 209 -5.52 6.83 3.50
C GLN A 209 -6.04 5.46 4.00
N ASP A 210 -7.12 4.93 3.40
CA ASP A 210 -7.65 3.62 3.81
C ASP A 210 -6.62 2.50 3.62
N LEU A 211 -5.79 2.58 2.58
CA LEU A 211 -4.72 1.61 2.32
C LEU A 211 -3.60 1.70 3.36
N ALA A 212 -3.36 2.89 3.90
CA ALA A 212 -2.31 3.09 4.86
C ALA A 212 -2.75 2.84 6.30
N ASP A 213 -4.02 3.10 6.61
CA ASP A 213 -4.69 2.60 7.82
C ASP A 213 -4.66 1.06 7.86
N GLN A 214 -4.75 0.41 6.69
CA GLN A 214 -4.57 -1.05 6.54
C GLN A 214 -3.10 -1.49 6.53
N HIS A 215 -2.14 -0.58 6.67
CA HIS A 215 -0.70 -0.81 6.59
C HIS A 215 -0.25 -1.51 5.28
N VAL A 216 -1.01 -1.35 4.19
CA VAL A 216 -0.65 -1.86 2.86
C VAL A 216 0.34 -0.93 2.17
N VAL A 217 0.12 0.38 2.33
CA VAL A 217 1.04 1.44 1.90
C VAL A 217 1.58 2.09 3.16
N ASP A 218 2.86 2.44 3.16
CA ASP A 218 3.41 3.22 4.25
C ASP A 218 3.00 4.66 4.08
N ASP A 219 2.27 5.17 5.07
CA ASP A 219 2.05 6.59 5.21
C ASP A 219 3.40 7.28 5.42
N GLY A 220 4.04 7.67 4.31
CA GLY A 220 5.11 8.68 4.34
C GLY A 220 4.64 10.02 4.92
N SER A 221 3.35 10.14 5.22
CA SER A 221 2.69 11.24 5.89
C SER A 221 1.63 10.72 6.87
N CYS A 222 2.01 10.02 7.94
CA CYS A 222 1.13 9.99 9.11
C CYS A 222 1.24 11.36 9.80
N VAL A 223 0.46 12.29 9.26
CA VAL A 223 -0.05 13.44 9.99
C VAL A 223 -0.86 12.85 11.14
N HIS A 224 -0.19 12.55 12.24
CA HIS A 224 -0.88 12.39 13.51
C HIS A 224 -1.55 13.74 13.76
N HIS A 225 -2.87 13.73 13.68
CA HIS A 225 -3.75 14.87 13.87
C HIS A 225 -3.81 15.23 15.36
N ASP A 226 -2.65 15.36 16.01
CA ASP A 226 -2.55 15.90 17.36
C ASP A 226 -2.55 17.42 17.25
N PHE A 227 -3.79 17.89 17.29
CA PHE A 227 -4.24 19.24 17.56
C PHE A 227 -3.24 20.00 18.47
N TYR A 228 -2.78 21.16 17.99
CA TYR A 228 -2.04 22.19 18.72
C TYR A 228 -0.60 21.90 19.18
N THR A 229 0.34 21.75 18.24
CA THR A 229 1.73 22.22 18.50
C THR A 229 2.42 22.71 17.24
N HIS A 230 2.41 24.04 17.09
CA HIS A 230 3.29 24.92 16.33
C HIS A 230 4.24 24.31 15.26
N GLY A 231 3.90 24.54 13.98
CA GLY A 231 4.73 25.47 13.19
C GLY A 231 5.89 24.94 12.34
N CYS A 232 6.02 23.64 12.06
CA CYS A 232 6.99 23.16 11.05
C CYS A 232 6.26 22.44 9.90
N ARG A 233 5.80 23.24 8.94
CA ARG A 233 5.12 22.81 7.71
C ARG A 233 6.12 22.36 6.63
N LEU A 234 7.06 21.49 6.99
CA LEU A 234 7.88 20.76 6.02
C LEU A 234 7.34 19.34 6.03
N GLY A 235 6.30 19.12 5.20
CA GLY A 235 5.89 17.79 4.82
C GLY A 235 7.13 17.02 4.38
N THR A 236 7.33 15.85 4.97
CA THR A 236 8.35 14.91 4.53
C THR A 236 8.28 14.83 3.00
N PRO A 237 9.38 15.09 2.28
CA PRO A 237 9.35 15.12 0.83
C PRO A 237 8.84 13.76 0.37
N SER A 238 7.76 13.78 -0.42
CA SER A 238 7.14 12.61 -1.04
C SER A 238 8.22 11.64 -1.52
N LEU A 239 8.50 10.62 -0.71
CA LEU A 239 9.58 9.69 -0.99
C LEU A 239 9.16 8.90 -2.23
N ALA A 240 10.00 8.90 -3.27
CA ALA A 240 9.68 8.20 -4.50
C ALA A 240 9.43 6.70 -4.22
N PRO A 241 8.48 6.04 -4.91
CA PRO A 241 8.19 4.61 -4.70
C PRO A 241 9.43 3.71 -4.82
N SER A 242 10.39 4.09 -5.66
CA SER A 242 11.67 3.40 -5.83
C SER A 242 12.55 3.42 -4.58
N LEU A 243 12.42 4.44 -3.72
CA LEU A 243 13.22 4.61 -2.51
C LEU A 243 12.51 4.11 -1.25
N ALA A 244 11.19 3.87 -1.29
CA ALA A 244 10.38 3.46 -0.14
C ALA A 244 10.95 2.21 0.57
N ALA A 245 11.30 1.17 -0.20
CA ALA A 245 11.88 -0.05 0.37
C ALA A 245 13.25 0.20 1.04
N MET A 246 14.08 1.06 0.45
CA MET A 246 15.40 1.39 1.00
C MET A 246 15.29 2.25 2.26
N ALA A 247 14.40 3.23 2.27
CA ALA A 247 14.16 4.08 3.43
C ALA A 247 13.64 3.26 4.62
N LYS A 248 12.69 2.35 4.42
CA LYS A 248 12.22 1.45 5.50
C LYS A 248 13.31 0.53 6.01
N LYS A 249 14.17 0.04 5.11
CA LYS A 249 15.32 -0.76 5.52
C LYS A 249 16.26 0.06 6.40
N LEU A 250 16.54 1.30 5.99
CA LEU A 250 17.38 2.22 6.76
C LEU A 250 16.74 2.55 8.12
N GLU A 251 15.46 2.88 8.13
CA GLU A 251 14.68 3.14 9.35
C GLU A 251 14.77 1.96 10.32
N ARG A 252 14.53 0.73 9.85
CA ARG A 252 14.69 -0.48 10.67
C ARG A 252 16.09 -0.62 11.22
N THR A 253 17.13 -0.36 10.42
CA THR A 253 18.53 -0.44 10.89
C THR A 253 18.84 0.64 11.92
N MET A 254 18.31 1.85 11.75
CA MET A 254 18.49 2.95 12.70
C MET A 254 17.79 2.66 14.02
N VAL A 255 16.53 2.21 13.98
CA VAL A 255 15.77 1.78 15.17
C VAL A 255 16.47 0.61 15.85
N GLN A 256 16.96 -0.37 15.08
CA GLN A 256 17.70 -1.50 15.63
C GLN A 256 18.98 -1.05 16.35
N ASN A 257 19.76 -0.14 15.76
CA ASN A 257 20.97 0.39 16.38
C ASN A 257 20.65 1.20 17.64
N GLN A 258 19.62 2.04 17.59
CA GLN A 258 19.17 2.84 18.73
C GLN A 258 18.70 1.94 19.88
N VAL A 259 17.85 0.95 19.59
CA VAL A 259 17.40 -0.04 20.58
C VAL A 259 18.59 -0.84 21.10
N GLY A 260 19.54 -1.22 20.24
CA GLY A 260 20.79 -1.86 20.63
C GLY A 260 21.55 -1.04 21.67
N GLN A 261 21.78 0.24 21.42
CA GLN A 261 22.46 1.13 22.36
C GLN A 261 21.68 1.31 23.67
N LEU A 262 20.34 1.43 23.61
CA LEU A 262 19.49 1.51 24.81
C LEU A 262 19.53 0.23 25.65
N LEU A 263 19.70 -0.93 25.00
CA LEU A 263 19.85 -2.21 25.68
C LEU A 263 21.26 -2.39 26.25
N GLU A 264 22.29 -1.91 25.57
CA GLU A 264 23.68 -1.91 26.05
C GLU A 264 23.87 -0.99 27.27
N THR A 265 23.25 0.19 27.23
CA THR A 265 23.29 1.18 28.34
C THR A 265 22.21 0.93 29.39
N ARG A 266 21.50 -0.19 29.32
CA ARG A 266 20.45 -0.54 30.27
C ARG A 266 21.04 -0.62 31.68
N PRO A 267 20.50 0.13 32.67
CA PRO A 267 20.98 0.07 34.05
C PRO A 267 20.92 -1.36 34.58
N GLY A 268 21.99 -1.77 35.27
CA GLY A 268 22.03 -3.07 35.93
C GLY A 268 20.98 -3.16 37.04
N LEU A 269 20.67 -4.38 37.48
CA LEU A 269 19.74 -4.59 38.60
C LEU A 269 20.18 -3.85 39.86
N HIS A 270 21.49 -3.80 40.12
CA HIS A 270 22.04 -3.07 41.26
C HIS A 270 21.75 -1.55 41.16
N ASP A 271 21.89 -0.94 39.98
CA ASP A 271 21.62 0.49 39.80
C ASP A 271 20.14 0.81 40.04
N LEU A 272 19.24 -0.07 39.60
CA LEU A 272 17.80 0.06 39.85
C LEU A 272 17.46 -0.06 41.35
N VAL A 273 18.18 -0.91 42.09
CA VAL A 273 18.05 -1.01 43.55
C VAL A 273 18.59 0.26 44.24
N SER A 274 19.74 0.77 43.80
CA SER A 274 20.30 2.03 44.30
C SER A 274 19.38 3.22 44.06
N GLN A 275 18.68 3.25 42.92
CA GLN A 275 17.68 4.27 42.58
C GLN A 275 16.34 4.06 43.31
N GLN A 276 16.21 3.06 44.18
CA GLN A 276 14.98 2.70 44.89
C GLN A 276 13.79 2.39 43.97
N ILE A 277 14.05 2.04 42.72
CA ILE A 277 13.02 1.60 41.77
C ILE A 277 12.65 0.15 42.06
N VAL A 278 13.64 -0.67 42.41
CA VAL A 278 13.45 -2.04 42.90
C VAL A 278 13.87 -2.10 44.36
N THR A 279 12.99 -2.51 45.26
CA THR A 279 13.23 -2.40 46.71
C THR A 279 14.04 -3.54 47.31
N ASP A 280 14.11 -4.68 46.62
CA ASP A 280 14.73 -5.90 47.14
C ASP A 280 15.66 -6.51 46.08
N GLY A 281 16.75 -7.13 46.54
CA GLY A 281 17.70 -7.84 45.69
C GLY A 281 17.07 -9.01 44.90
N PRO A 282 17.84 -9.66 44.01
CA PRO A 282 17.34 -10.64 43.04
C PRO A 282 16.75 -11.94 43.65
N GLU A 283 16.78 -12.11 44.98
CA GLU A 283 16.23 -13.28 45.67
C GLU A 283 14.71 -13.40 45.57
N VAL A 284 13.99 -12.30 45.31
CA VAL A 284 12.53 -12.30 45.30
C VAL A 284 12.01 -11.80 43.96
N ALA A 285 11.22 -12.65 43.30
CA ALA A 285 10.56 -12.32 42.05
C ALA A 285 9.71 -11.04 42.18
N ASN A 286 9.70 -10.19 41.15
CA ASN A 286 9.00 -8.89 41.16
C ASN A 286 7.53 -9.01 41.60
N ALA A 287 6.83 -10.08 41.21
CA ALA A 287 5.44 -10.33 41.60
C ALA A 287 5.25 -10.55 43.11
N LEU A 288 6.29 -10.98 43.83
CA LEU A 288 6.26 -11.30 45.27
C LEU A 288 6.76 -10.15 46.15
N GLN A 289 7.36 -9.10 45.57
CA GLN A 289 7.90 -7.96 46.32
C GLN A 289 6.79 -7.20 47.06
N GLY A 290 5.65 -6.95 46.40
CA GLY A 290 4.49 -6.30 47.02
C GLY A 290 3.94 -7.06 48.23
N PRO A 291 3.57 -8.35 48.09
CA PRO A 291 3.15 -9.19 49.20
C PRO A 291 4.18 -9.27 50.35
N ARG A 292 5.47 -9.40 50.04
CA ARG A 292 6.55 -9.41 51.03
C ARG A 292 6.60 -8.10 51.82
N GLN A 293 6.58 -6.95 51.16
CA GLN A 293 6.57 -5.65 51.85
C GLN A 293 5.30 -5.45 52.69
N SER A 294 4.16 -5.93 52.21
CA SER A 294 2.91 -5.91 52.98
C SER A 294 3.04 -6.72 54.26
N LEU A 295 3.60 -7.93 54.17
CA LEU A 295 3.86 -8.78 55.32
C LEU A 295 4.87 -8.14 56.28
N VAL A 296 5.96 -7.56 55.77
CA VAL A 296 6.95 -6.83 56.60
C VAL A 296 6.29 -5.65 57.33
N ARG A 297 5.39 -4.91 56.67
CA ARG A 297 4.61 -3.84 57.30
C ARG A 297 3.69 -4.37 58.40
N GLN A 298 2.99 -5.48 58.15
CA GLN A 298 2.13 -6.12 59.15
C GLN A 298 2.93 -6.60 60.36
N LEU A 299 4.04 -7.30 60.15
CA LEU A 299 4.90 -7.78 61.25
C LEU A 299 5.48 -6.62 62.08
N LYS A 300 5.91 -5.52 61.44
CA LYS A 300 6.35 -4.30 62.15
C LYS A 300 5.21 -3.64 62.92
N ALA A 301 4.01 -3.56 62.35
CA ALA A 301 2.84 -3.03 63.03
C ALA A 301 2.47 -3.87 64.27
N ASP A 302 2.55 -5.20 64.16
CA ASP A 302 2.32 -6.12 65.28
C ASP A 302 3.40 -6.01 66.35
N GLU A 303 4.67 -5.85 65.96
CA GLU A 303 5.78 -5.60 66.88
C GLU A 303 5.61 -4.28 67.64
N LEU A 304 5.27 -3.20 66.94
CA LEU A 304 4.96 -1.91 67.56
C LEU A 304 3.75 -2.02 68.50
N SER A 305 2.70 -2.73 68.09
CA SER A 305 1.51 -2.96 68.90
C SER A 305 1.85 -3.70 70.20
N ARG A 306 2.74 -4.70 70.15
CA ARG A 306 3.24 -5.40 71.34
C ARG A 306 4.08 -4.47 72.24
N LYS A 307 4.98 -3.67 71.66
CA LYS A 307 5.80 -2.69 72.40
C LYS A 307 4.96 -1.58 73.05
N LEU A 308 3.86 -1.18 72.42
CA LEU A 308 2.92 -0.21 72.99
C LEU A 308 2.09 -0.83 74.12
N LYS A 309 1.70 -2.10 74.02
CA LYS A 309 1.01 -2.83 75.10
C LYS A 309 1.92 -3.07 76.32
N SER A 310 3.22 -3.29 76.11
CA SER A 310 4.20 -3.48 77.19
C SER A 310 4.71 -2.18 77.79
N ARG A 311 4.39 -1.01 77.21
CA ARG A 311 4.69 0.28 77.83
C ARG A 311 3.81 0.47 79.06
N LYS A 312 4.45 0.87 80.17
CA LYS A 312 3.76 1.36 81.36
C LYS A 312 2.84 2.51 80.92
N SER A 313 1.57 2.46 81.33
CA SER A 313 0.62 3.51 81.02
C SER A 313 1.10 4.85 81.57
N PHE A 314 0.67 5.95 80.95
CA PHE A 314 1.04 7.31 81.36
C PHE A 314 0.82 7.55 82.87
N ASP A 315 -0.24 6.97 83.43
CA ASP A 315 -0.54 7.03 84.87
C ASP A 315 0.51 6.34 85.75
N GLN A 316 1.11 5.23 85.29
CA GLN A 316 2.16 4.50 86.01
C GLN A 316 3.52 5.20 86.00
N LEU A 317 3.76 6.10 85.04
CA LEU A 317 4.99 6.90 84.99
C LEU A 317 4.93 8.09 85.96
N PHE A 318 3.75 8.66 86.20
CA PHE A 318 3.57 9.80 87.11
C PHE A 318 3.33 9.42 88.58
N THR A 319 2.94 8.18 88.89
CA THR A 319 2.77 7.75 90.29
C THR A 319 4.09 7.56 91.05
N GLY A 320 5.24 7.55 90.35
CA GLY A 320 6.58 7.38 90.94
C GLY A 320 7.34 8.67 91.28
N MET A 321 6.84 9.85 90.91
CA MET A 321 7.45 11.14 91.25
C MET A 321 6.45 12.06 91.96
N ARG A 322 6.23 11.80 93.24
CA ARG A 322 5.77 12.83 94.19
C ARG A 322 6.97 13.30 95.00
N CYS A 323 7.37 14.55 94.81
CA CYS A 323 7.93 15.40 95.86
C CYS A 323 7.36 16.83 95.71
N PRO A 324 7.25 17.58 96.81
CA PRO A 324 6.11 18.43 97.08
C PRO A 324 6.29 19.91 96.70
N SER A 325 5.14 20.56 96.64
CA SER A 325 4.87 21.99 96.51
C SER A 325 5.69 22.91 97.41
N ASN A 326 6.13 24.05 96.87
CA ASN A 326 6.12 25.39 97.49
C ASN A 326 6.50 26.41 96.39
N ALA A 327 5.57 27.25 95.93
CA ALA A 327 5.14 28.53 96.51
C ALA A 327 5.91 29.73 95.91
N LEU A 328 5.18 30.84 95.74
CA LEU A 328 5.63 32.23 95.45
C LEU A 328 5.82 32.55 93.96
N LYS A 329 5.46 33.71 93.40
CA LYS A 329 4.65 34.92 93.72
C LYS A 329 4.87 35.84 92.50
N SER A 330 3.91 36.72 92.18
CA SER A 330 4.08 38.08 91.57
C SER A 330 4.76 38.20 90.18
N ASN A 331 4.39 39.04 89.22
CA ASN A 331 3.55 40.24 89.13
C ASN A 331 3.25 40.55 87.63
N PRO A 332 2.26 41.39 87.32
CA PRO A 332 1.93 41.84 85.97
C PRO A 332 2.66 43.15 85.62
N THR A 333 3.38 43.19 84.51
CA THR A 333 3.95 44.43 83.97
C THR A 333 3.45 44.69 82.55
N LYS A 334 2.72 45.80 82.44
CA LYS A 334 2.40 46.52 81.20
C LYS A 334 3.71 46.83 80.46
N ASN A 335 3.72 46.64 79.15
CA ASN A 335 4.54 47.49 78.29
C ASN A 335 3.90 47.66 76.91
N VAL A 336 3.50 48.90 76.66
CA VAL A 336 3.10 49.46 75.38
C VAL A 336 4.39 49.82 74.66
N SER A 337 4.68 49.16 73.54
CA SER A 337 5.62 49.67 72.55
C SER A 337 5.12 49.29 71.16
N SER A 338 4.57 50.30 70.51
CA SER A 338 4.21 50.36 69.09
C SER A 338 5.36 49.89 68.19
N LYS A 339 5.19 48.71 67.58
CA LYS A 339 5.74 48.37 66.28
C LYS A 339 4.78 47.35 65.66
N GLN A 340 4.15 47.73 64.54
CA GLN A 340 3.12 46.99 63.83
C GLN A 340 3.50 45.51 63.62
N GLN A 341 3.13 44.64 64.55
CA GLN A 341 3.19 43.19 64.35
C GLN A 341 1.86 42.76 63.73
N LYS A 342 1.90 42.45 62.43
CA LYS A 342 0.82 41.76 61.72
C LYS A 342 0.42 40.52 62.55
N PRO A 343 -0.87 40.25 62.78
CA PRO A 343 -1.29 39.04 63.48
C PRO A 343 -0.73 37.82 62.73
N ALA A 344 0.05 36.99 63.41
CA ALA A 344 0.59 35.78 62.83
C ALA A 344 -0.58 34.85 62.45
N LEU A 345 -0.93 34.83 61.17
CA LEU A 345 -1.96 33.94 60.63
C LEU A 345 -1.62 32.49 60.99
N SER A 346 -2.63 31.72 61.36
CA SER A 346 -2.46 30.30 61.62
C SER A 346 -1.82 29.62 60.41
N ASN A 347 -0.91 28.65 60.64
CA ASN A 347 -0.28 27.87 59.57
C ASN A 347 -1.31 27.27 58.59
N ALA A 348 -2.51 26.95 59.07
CA ALA A 348 -3.63 26.48 58.25
C ALA A 348 -4.14 27.57 57.29
N GLN A 349 -4.32 28.80 57.76
CA GLN A 349 -4.76 29.93 56.95
C GLN A 349 -3.71 30.30 55.88
N ARG A 350 -2.43 30.26 56.25
CA ARG A 350 -1.33 30.51 55.32
C ARG A 350 -1.32 29.50 54.16
N ARG A 351 -1.49 28.21 54.46
CA ARG A 351 -1.60 27.15 53.44
C ARG A 351 -2.81 27.34 52.53
N ALA A 352 -3.95 27.75 53.08
CA ALA A 352 -5.15 28.04 52.30
C ALA A 352 -4.90 29.19 51.32
N ARG A 353 -4.30 30.30 51.78
CA ARG A 353 -3.93 31.46 50.96
C ARG A 353 -2.98 31.09 49.81
N TYR A 354 -1.92 30.34 50.09
CA TYR A 354 -1.01 29.89 49.02
C TYR A 354 -1.69 29.02 48.00
N THR A 355 -2.58 28.12 48.43
CA THR A 355 -3.30 27.24 47.52
C THR A 355 -4.18 28.03 46.55
N VAL A 356 -4.88 29.06 47.06
CA VAL A 356 -5.70 29.95 46.24
C VAL A 356 -4.83 30.73 45.25
N ALA A 357 -3.74 31.35 45.72
CA ALA A 357 -2.84 32.14 44.88
C ALA A 357 -2.15 31.31 43.79
N LEU A 358 -1.72 30.08 44.10
CA LEU A 358 -1.09 29.18 43.12
C LEU A 358 -2.08 28.66 42.07
N LYS A 359 -3.34 28.44 42.45
CA LYS A 359 -4.42 28.13 41.50
C LYS A 359 -4.69 29.31 40.57
N ALA A 360 -4.79 30.52 41.11
CA ALA A 360 -4.96 31.74 40.33
C ALA A 360 -3.81 31.94 39.32
N ALA A 361 -2.55 31.84 39.76
CA ALA A 361 -1.38 31.91 38.88
C ALA A 361 -1.36 30.84 37.78
N SER A 362 -1.92 29.66 38.06
CA SER A 362 -2.04 28.59 37.06
C SER A 362 -3.13 28.89 36.02
N ARG A 363 -4.24 29.51 36.42
CA ARG A 363 -5.32 29.94 35.53
C ARG A 363 -4.86 31.05 34.57
N ILE A 364 -4.22 32.10 35.09
CA ILE A 364 -3.66 33.20 34.27
C ILE A 364 -2.69 32.67 33.19
N ALA A 365 -1.90 31.64 33.53
CA ALA A 365 -0.99 31.01 32.58
C ALA A 365 -1.70 30.11 31.55
N ALA A 366 -2.78 29.42 31.94
CA ALA A 366 -3.58 28.62 31.02
C ALA A 366 -4.29 29.50 29.98
N ASP A 367 -4.72 30.68 30.39
CA ASP A 367 -5.32 31.70 29.53
C ASP A 367 -4.26 32.44 28.66
N LYS A 368 -2.98 32.03 28.75
CA LYS A 368 -1.84 32.58 28.00
C LYS A 368 -1.60 34.07 28.23
N LEU A 369 -2.09 34.63 29.33
CA LEU A 369 -1.90 36.04 29.67
C LEU A 369 -0.46 36.30 30.15
N ILE A 370 0.17 35.31 30.81
CA ILE A 370 1.56 35.37 31.26
C ILE A 370 2.39 34.22 30.67
N SER A 371 3.68 34.49 30.43
CA SER A 371 4.65 33.49 30.01
C SER A 371 5.02 32.52 31.14
N ALA A 372 5.60 31.36 30.80
CA ALA A 372 6.04 30.37 31.80
C ALA A 372 7.10 30.94 32.77
N ALA A 373 7.97 31.84 32.28
CA ALA A 373 8.98 32.50 33.10
C ALA A 373 8.36 33.48 34.10
N GLU A 374 7.37 34.27 33.68
CA GLU A 374 6.62 35.19 34.56
C GLU A 374 5.81 34.42 35.61
N LYS A 375 5.20 33.29 35.22
CA LYS A 375 4.53 32.37 36.15
C LYS A 375 5.48 31.86 37.23
N GLY A 376 6.72 31.50 36.88
CA GLY A 376 7.74 31.06 37.83
C GLY A 376 8.02 32.12 38.89
N ARG A 377 8.31 33.36 38.46
CA ARG A 377 8.57 34.48 39.37
C ARG A 377 7.38 34.81 40.27
N LEU A 378 6.16 34.75 39.73
CA LEU A 378 4.95 34.97 40.51
C LEU A 378 4.79 33.92 41.61
N LYS A 379 5.15 32.65 41.35
CA LYS A 379 5.18 31.61 42.39
C LYS A 379 6.19 31.90 43.48
N ASP A 380 7.38 32.37 43.12
CA ASP A 380 8.42 32.72 44.09
C ASP A 380 7.96 33.88 44.99
N LEU A 381 7.29 34.89 44.43
CA LEU A 381 6.70 36.00 45.20
C LEU A 381 5.57 35.53 46.14
N ILE A 382 4.78 34.55 45.72
CA ILE A 382 3.75 33.93 46.57
C ILE A 382 4.42 33.21 47.75
N LEU A 383 5.49 32.45 47.52
CA LEU A 383 6.20 31.71 48.56
C LEU A 383 7.00 32.64 49.50
N ALA A 384 7.45 33.79 49.01
CA ALA A 384 8.16 34.81 49.77
C ALA A 384 7.24 35.75 50.59
N ASP A 385 5.93 35.54 50.56
CA ASP A 385 4.93 36.43 51.19
C ASP A 385 5.06 37.90 50.76
N ASP A 386 5.27 38.17 49.46
CA ASP A 386 5.36 39.55 48.98
C ASP A 386 4.11 40.35 49.41
N SER A 387 4.32 41.58 49.89
CA SER A 387 3.26 42.39 50.51
C SER A 387 2.14 42.70 49.52
N ARG A 388 2.46 42.80 48.22
CA ARG A 388 1.50 43.07 47.15
C ARG A 388 0.60 41.87 46.88
N VAL A 389 1.21 40.67 46.81
CA VAL A 389 0.49 39.41 46.61
C VAL A 389 -0.41 39.12 47.82
N SER A 390 0.12 39.34 49.02
CA SER A 390 -0.65 39.18 50.27
C SER A 390 -1.85 40.12 50.35
N MET A 391 -1.72 41.36 49.84
CA MET A 391 -2.81 42.34 49.79
C MET A 391 -3.89 41.93 48.78
N ALA A 392 -3.51 41.46 47.60
CA ALA A 392 -4.45 40.94 46.61
C ALA A 392 -5.28 39.76 47.15
N ILE A 393 -4.65 38.84 47.89
CA ILE A 393 -5.35 37.73 48.53
C ILE A 393 -6.25 38.22 49.67
N ALA A 394 -5.84 39.24 50.43
CA ALA A 394 -6.66 39.80 51.49
C ALA A 394 -7.93 40.49 50.95
N LEU A 395 -7.83 41.20 49.82
CA LEU A 395 -8.99 41.77 49.13
C LEU A 395 -9.93 40.66 48.64
N TYR A 396 -9.40 39.59 48.04
CA TYR A 396 -10.20 38.42 47.68
C TYR A 396 -10.91 37.76 48.87
N GLU A 397 -10.27 37.70 50.04
CA GLU A 397 -10.91 37.12 51.23
C GLU A 397 -12.10 37.95 51.72
N ASN A 398 -12.03 39.28 51.58
CA ASN A 398 -13.08 40.20 51.97
C ASN A 398 -14.23 40.21 50.96
N ASP A 399 -13.90 40.41 49.68
CA ASP A 399 -14.90 40.75 48.65
C ASP A 399 -15.31 39.54 47.80
N ARG A 400 -14.56 38.42 47.89
CA ARG A 400 -14.77 37.18 47.11
C ARG A 400 -14.77 37.38 45.59
N ASP A 401 -14.25 38.50 45.11
CA ASP A 401 -14.09 38.79 43.69
C ASP A 401 -12.82 38.12 43.14
N VAL A 402 -13.02 37.10 42.30
CA VAL A 402 -11.93 36.34 41.68
C VAL A 402 -11.25 37.15 40.57
N GLU A 403 -12.00 38.00 39.84
CA GLU A 403 -11.47 38.70 38.67
C GLU A 403 -10.54 39.85 39.10
N GLU A 404 -10.88 40.57 40.18
CA GLU A 404 -10.01 41.59 40.76
C GLU A 404 -8.69 40.99 41.30
N MET A 405 -8.76 39.81 41.91
CA MET A 405 -7.58 39.06 42.34
C MET A 405 -6.71 38.63 41.15
N LEU A 406 -7.31 38.19 40.04
CA LEU A 406 -6.56 37.78 38.85
C LEU A 406 -5.89 38.97 38.16
N ASP A 407 -6.57 40.11 38.03
CA ASP A 407 -5.99 41.33 37.43
C ASP A 407 -4.84 41.89 38.29
N THR A 408 -5.01 41.95 39.61
CA THR A 408 -3.92 42.38 40.51
C THR A 408 -2.70 41.47 40.44
N LEU A 409 -2.88 40.15 40.43
CA LEU A 409 -1.77 39.19 40.25
C LEU A 409 -1.12 39.28 38.86
N TYR A 410 -1.92 39.52 37.81
CA TYR A 410 -1.41 39.76 36.46
C TYR A 410 -0.51 41.01 36.40
N ARG A 411 -0.95 42.12 36.98
CA ARG A 411 -0.16 43.36 37.07
C ARG A 411 1.12 43.16 37.88
N ILE A 412 1.09 42.39 38.97
CA ILE A 412 2.29 42.05 39.76
C ILE A 412 3.28 41.21 38.93
N ALA A 413 2.79 40.22 38.18
CA ALA A 413 3.64 39.40 37.32
C ALA A 413 4.32 40.22 36.20
N LYS A 414 3.58 41.13 35.56
CA LYS A 414 4.10 42.01 34.49
C LYS A 414 4.99 43.14 34.99
N SER A 415 4.68 43.74 36.14
CA SER A 415 5.53 44.82 36.71
C SER A 415 6.90 44.30 37.12
N THR A 416 6.97 43.06 37.63
CA THR A 416 8.24 42.42 38.02
C THR A 416 9.10 42.04 36.80
N SER A 417 8.53 41.93 35.59
CA SER A 417 9.31 41.71 34.37
C SER A 417 10.03 42.98 33.88
N ARG A 418 9.46 44.16 34.12
CA ARG A 418 10.00 45.45 33.66
C ARG A 418 11.09 46.04 34.56
N GLY A 419 11.19 45.60 35.81
CA GLY A 419 12.18 46.11 36.79
C GLY A 419 13.52 45.36 36.82
N SER A 420 13.79 44.47 35.86
CA SER A 420 15.01 43.66 35.77
C SER A 420 15.68 43.82 34.40
N MET A 421 15.74 45.07 33.91
CA MET A 421 16.65 45.50 32.84
C MET A 421 17.61 46.54 33.40
#